data_AF-A0A1B2YYF8-F1
#
_entry.id   AF-A0A1B2YYF8-F1
#
_cell.length_a   1.000
_cell.length_b   1.000
_cell.length_c   1.000
_cell.angle_alpha   90.00
_cell.angle_beta   90.00
_cell.angle_gamma   90.00
#
_symmetry.space_group_name_H-M   'P 1'
#
loop_
_entity.id
_entity.type
_entity.pdbx_description
1 polymer ?
#
loop_
_entity_poly.entity_id
_entity_poly.type
_entity_poly.pdbx_seq_one_letter_code
_entity_poly.pdbx_strand_id
1 'polypeptide(L)' 'MHKSKLFYLIIFFILMMFDLSFSQCSMCRAVLESSENEAMAKGINNGIAYLAFIPYLIVFVLIFFVYQSARNSD' A
#
# COMPACT_ATOMS: atom_id res chain seq x y z
N MET A 1 0.05 19.24 -22.08
CA MET A 1 -0.61 19.74 -20.85
C MET A 1 -1.53 18.73 -20.15
N HIS A 2 -2.35 17.92 -20.85
CA HIS A 2 -3.30 17.01 -20.17
C HIS A 2 -2.61 15.81 -19.47
N LYS A 3 -1.56 15.23 -20.08
CA LYS A 3 -0.81 14.09 -19.51
C LYS A 3 -0.08 14.42 -18.20
N SER A 4 0.45 15.63 -18.07
CA SER A 4 1.10 16.10 -16.83
C SER A 4 0.10 16.28 -15.69
N LYS A 5 -1.10 16.82 -15.97
CA LYS A 5 -2.16 16.93 -14.96
C LYS A 5 -2.66 15.56 -14.48
N LEU A 6 -2.78 14.59 -15.39
CA LEU A 6 -3.16 13.21 -15.06
C LEU A 6 -2.10 12.54 -14.17
N PHE A 7 -0.81 12.76 -14.44
CA PHE A 7 0.29 12.25 -13.62
C PHE A 7 0.24 12.76 -12.17
N TYR A 8 0.04 14.07 -11.98
CA TYR A 8 -0.10 14.64 -10.64
C TYR A 8 -1.37 14.15 -9.92
N LEU A 9 -2.46 13.92 -10.64
CA LEU A 9 -3.71 13.40 -10.09
C LEU A 9 -3.57 11.95 -9.62
N ILE A 10 -2.84 11.12 -10.39
CA ILE A 10 -2.50 9.74 -10.00
C ILE A 10 -1.61 9.73 -8.76
N ILE A 11 -0.59 10.59 -8.69
CA ILE A 11 0.28 10.72 -7.50
C ILE A 11 -0.52 11.15 -6.27
N PHE A 12 -1.39 12.15 -6.41
CA PHE A 12 -2.24 12.62 -5.32
C PHE A 12 -3.16 11.50 -4.78
N PHE A 13 -3.74 10.70 -5.67
CA PHE A 13 -4.59 9.58 -5.28
C PHE A 13 -3.80 8.47 -4.57
N ILE A 14 -2.59 8.16 -5.04
CA ILE A 14 -1.69 7.19 -4.39
C ILE A 14 -1.30 7.67 -2.99
N LEU A 15 -1.04 8.96 -2.80
CA LEU A 15 -0.70 9.55 -1.50
C LEU A 15 -1.89 9.48 -0.53
N MET A 16 -3.13 9.77 -0.98
CA MET A 16 -4.32 9.63 -0.12
C MET A 16 -4.60 8.18 0.31
N MET A 17 -4.20 7.18 -0.49
CA MET A 17 -4.37 5.77 -0.12
C MET A 17 -3.39 5.30 0.96
N PHE A 18 -2.30 6.05 1.21
CA PHE A 18 -1.30 5.70 2.21
C PHE A 18 -1.81 5.90 3.66
N ASP A 19 -2.64 6.92 3.90
CA ASP A 19 -3.24 7.20 5.21
C ASP A 19 -4.34 6.20 5.61
N LEU A 20 -5.00 5.56 4.64
CA LEU A 20 -6.01 4.52 4.87
C LEU A 20 -5.43 3.23 5.48
N SER A 21 -4.11 3.08 5.47
CA SER A 21 -3.43 1.90 6.06
C SER A 21 -3.12 2.07 7.55
N PHE A 22 -3.09 3.30 8.07
CA PHE A 22 -2.71 3.57 9.47
C PHE A 22 -3.89 3.66 10.44
N SER A 23 -5.14 3.76 9.98
CA SER A 23 -6.29 4.03 10.86
C SER A 23 -7.37 2.94 10.94
N GLN A 24 -7.28 1.84 10.19
CA GLN A 24 -8.22 0.71 10.35
C GLN A 24 -7.80 -0.29 11.46
N CYS A 25 -6.74 0.02 12.22
CA CYS A 25 -6.19 -0.85 13.26
C CYS A 25 -6.69 -0.58 14.69
N SER A 26 -7.61 0.37 14.93
CA SER A 26 -8.15 0.61 16.28
C SER A 26 -9.33 -0.29 16.65
N MET A 27 -9.98 -0.97 15.69
CA MET A 27 -10.99 -2.01 15.98
C MET A 27 -10.39 -3.43 16.06
N CYS A 28 -9.51 -3.81 15.14
CA CYS A 28 -8.94 -5.17 15.13
C CYS A 28 -7.98 -5.43 16.31
N ARG A 29 -7.31 -4.39 16.80
CA ARG A 29 -6.33 -4.52 17.90
C ARG A 29 -7.01 -4.76 19.25
N ALA A 30 -8.18 -4.16 19.50
CA ALA A 30 -8.95 -4.38 20.72
C ALA A 30 -9.52 -5.80 20.82
N VAL A 31 -9.89 -6.42 19.68
CA VAL A 31 -10.33 -7.84 19.63
C VAL A 31 -9.14 -8.78 19.81
N LEU A 32 -7.97 -8.45 19.27
CA LEU A 32 -6.76 -9.25 19.44
C LEU A 32 -6.17 -9.17 20.85
N GLU A 33 -6.10 -7.98 21.45
CA GLU A 33 -5.62 -7.80 22.84
C GLU A 33 -6.57 -8.42 23.88
N SER A 34 -7.86 -8.55 23.56
CA SER A 34 -8.84 -9.26 24.41
C SER A 34 -8.93 -10.77 24.12
N SER A 35 -8.21 -11.27 23.11
CA SER A 35 -8.20 -12.70 22.79
C SER A 35 -7.12 -13.44 23.59
N GLU A 36 -7.50 -14.50 24.33
CA GLU A 36 -6.55 -15.38 25.04
C GLU A 36 -5.64 -16.19 24.10
N ASN A 37 -5.88 -16.16 22.78
CA ASN A 37 -5.20 -16.98 21.78
C ASN A 37 -4.09 -16.21 21.06
N GLU A 38 -2.88 -16.24 21.63
CA GLU A 38 -1.66 -15.62 21.08
C GLU A 38 -1.37 -16.04 19.61
N ALA A 39 -1.73 -17.28 19.24
CA ALA A 39 -1.58 -17.79 17.88
C ALA A 39 -2.41 -17.01 16.84
N MET A 40 -3.62 -16.56 17.22
CA MET A 40 -4.47 -15.74 16.35
C MET A 40 -3.90 -14.33 16.17
N ALA A 41 -3.35 -13.75 17.25
CA ALA A 41 -2.70 -12.45 17.20
C ALA A 41 -1.46 -12.44 16.28
N LYS A 42 -0.62 -13.47 16.36
CA LYS A 42 0.53 -13.65 15.43
C LYS A 42 0.08 -13.84 13.98
N GLY A 43 -0.98 -14.61 13.74
CA GLY A 43 -1.54 -14.84 12.41
C GLY A 43 -1.99 -13.54 11.72
N ILE A 44 -2.68 -12.65 12.44
CA ILE A 44 -3.16 -11.39 11.89
C ILE A 44 -2.02 -10.40 11.59
N ASN A 45 -1.01 -10.30 12.46
CA ASN A 45 0.15 -9.44 12.21
C ASN A 45 0.90 -9.84 10.92
N ASN A 46 1.06 -11.15 10.70
CA ASN A 46 1.63 -11.66 9.45
C ASN A 46 0.76 -11.32 8.23
N GLY A 47 -0.57 -11.36 8.38
CA GLY A 47 -1.51 -10.93 7.35
C GLY A 47 -1.38 -9.46 6.98
N ILE A 48 -1.23 -8.57 7.97
CA ILE A 48 -1.00 -7.13 7.75
C ILE A 48 0.30 -6.89 6.99
N ALA A 49 1.39 -7.56 7.38
CA ALA A 49 2.66 -7.47 6.67
C ALA A 49 2.55 -7.94 5.22
N TYR A 50 1.81 -9.02 4.97
CA TYR A 50 1.60 -9.55 3.62
C TYR A 50 0.77 -8.61 2.75
N LEU A 51 -0.32 -8.05 3.30
CA LEU A 51 -1.17 -7.08 2.60
C LEU A 51 -0.43 -5.76 2.33
N ALA A 52 0.44 -5.32 3.23
CA ALA A 52 1.27 -4.12 3.05
C ALA A 52 2.38 -4.32 2.02
N PHE A 53 2.90 -5.54 1.84
CA PHE A 53 3.93 -5.82 0.84
C PHE A 53 3.44 -5.63 -0.61
N ILE A 54 2.19 -6.03 -0.89
CA ILE A 54 1.58 -5.97 -2.22
C ILE A 54 1.59 -4.56 -2.85
N PRO A 55 1.12 -3.48 -2.18
CA PRO A 55 1.11 -2.15 -2.77
C PRO A 55 2.52 -1.64 -3.10
N TYR A 56 3.55 -1.94 -2.29
CA TYR A 56 4.93 -1.57 -2.62
C TYR A 56 5.45 -2.30 -3.84
N LEU A 57 5.13 -3.59 -3.99
CA LEU A 57 5.47 -4.37 -5.18
C LEU A 57 4.84 -3.76 -6.45
N ILE A 58 3.56 -3.40 -6.37
CA ILE A 58 2.83 -2.78 -7.50
C ILE A 58 3.49 -1.45 -7.90
N VAL A 59 3.81 -0.59 -6.93
CA VAL A 59 4.48 0.70 -7.19
C VAL A 59 5.85 0.48 -7.84
N PHE A 60 6.65 -0.46 -7.35
CA PHE A 60 7.94 -0.79 -7.92
C PHE A 60 7.83 -1.21 -9.39
N VAL A 61 6.89 -2.11 -9.70
CA VAL A 61 6.65 -2.58 -11.08
C VAL A 61 6.22 -1.44 -12.00
N LEU A 62 5.32 -0.57 -11.54
CA LEU A 62 4.88 0.60 -12.30
C LEU A 62 6.05 1.56 -12.60
N ILE A 63 6.86 1.87 -11.60
CA ILE A 63 8.04 2.74 -11.77
C ILE A 63 9.01 2.12 -12.77
N PHE A 64 9.27 0.81 -12.70
CA PHE A 64 10.15 0.10 -13.62
C PHE A 64 9.68 0.25 -15.08
N PHE A 65 8.40 0.02 -15.36
CA PHE A 65 7.85 0.16 -16.71
C PHE A 65 7.86 1.61 -17.22
N VAL A 66 7.55 2.58 -16.34
CA VAL A 66 7.64 4.00 -16.69
C VAL A 66 9.07 4.40 -17.03
N TYR A 67 10.04 3.98 -16.21
CA TYR A 67 11.46 4.24 -16.47
C TYR A 67 11.92 3.65 -17.79
N GLN A 68 11.55 2.39 -18.07
CA GLN A 68 11.90 1.75 -19.33
C GLN A 68 11.26 2.46 -20.54
N SER A 69 9.99 2.87 -20.42
CA SER A 69 9.30 3.62 -21.48
C SER A 69 9.93 4.99 -21.73
N ALA A 70 10.37 5.69 -20.66
CA ALA A 70 11.05 6.97 -20.78
C ALA A 70 12.41 6.80 -21.46
N ARG A 71 13.21 5.82 -21.01
CA ARG A 71 14.51 5.51 -21.60
C ARG A 71 14.46 5.10 -23.08
N ASN A 72 13.39 4.42 -23.50
CA ASN A 72 13.23 3.98 -24.90
C ASN A 72 12.64 5.09 -25.80
N SER A 73 12.20 6.20 -25.21
CA SER A 73 11.68 7.36 -25.95
C SER A 73 12.77 8.41 -26.22
N ASP A 74 13.94 8.24 -25.62
CA ASP A 74 15.21 8.88 -25.99
C ASP A 74 15.97 8.01 -27.01
#